data_AF-A0A9N7AT97-F1
#
_entry.id   AF-A0A9N7AT97-F1
#
_cell.length_a   1.000
_cell.length_b   1.000
_cell.length_c   1.000
_cell.angle_alpha   90.00
_cell.angle_beta   90.00
_cell.angle_gamma   90.00
#
_symmetry.space_group_name_H-M   'P 1'
#
loop_
_entity.id
_entity.type
_entity.pdbx_description
1 polymer ?
#
loop_
_entity_poly.entity_id
_entity_poly.type
_entity_poly.pdbx_seq_one_letter_code
_entity_poly.pdbx_strand_id
1 'polypeptide(L)'
;MAELITKKIVYYFDTNNTKEIKEVDVGLSKHNESSEPMGEYAIKIKSKTNINENLPDLHPKNFVIKNAFVNKVKKVDDGYILILDHFTNFGTIEVKIESITRQGFNFKLTNNTFEFNVKQHDKPSAILQTTSDHGVTLTNVNAGMEYRSNYDQWKDITSDNFKIDDIKPGSFSIRWKNTNNKFSSDIQTFEIIKPSIISNEIKVYSDMITGVDNTMEYRLKEDQNWIPIKANKLVKRKRGIYQIRIKPNKTSLPSEIEVVNVINDMN
;
A
#
# COMPACT_ATOMS: atom_id res chain seq x y z
N MET A 1 42.19 32.38 -33.89
CA MET A 1 41.31 31.52 -33.06
C MET A 1 41.71 31.71 -31.61
N ALA A 2 40.74 31.82 -30.71
CA ALA A 2 40.87 32.37 -29.36
C ALA A 2 41.77 31.53 -28.43
N GLU A 3 42.62 32.21 -27.65
CA GLU A 3 43.37 31.60 -26.54
C GLU A 3 42.43 31.22 -25.39
N LEU A 4 42.43 29.95 -25.01
CA LEU A 4 41.73 29.47 -23.82
C LEU A 4 42.46 29.95 -22.56
N ILE A 5 41.91 30.94 -21.89
CA ILE A 5 42.38 31.38 -20.57
C ILE A 5 41.92 30.34 -19.53
N THR A 6 42.83 29.47 -19.08
CA THR A 6 42.57 28.55 -17.98
C THR A 6 42.78 29.27 -16.64
N LYS A 7 41.67 29.60 -15.96
CA LYS A 7 41.72 30.10 -14.58
C LYS A 7 42.11 28.96 -13.65
N LYS A 8 43.30 29.06 -13.06
CA LYS A 8 43.79 28.13 -12.04
C LYS A 8 43.29 28.60 -10.67
N ILE A 9 42.45 27.79 -10.03
CA ILE A 9 42.03 28.01 -8.63
C ILE A 9 42.98 27.21 -7.75
N VAL A 10 43.67 27.91 -6.84
CA VAL A 10 44.55 27.30 -5.85
C VAL A 10 43.86 27.42 -4.49
N TYR A 11 43.62 26.28 -3.86
CA TYR A 11 43.06 26.23 -2.51
C TYR A 11 44.21 26.17 -1.50
N TYR A 12 44.13 27.04 -0.49
CA TYR A 12 44.99 26.99 0.68
C TYR A 12 44.15 26.48 1.85
N PHE A 13 44.53 25.32 2.39
CA PHE A 13 43.90 24.79 3.59
C PHE A 13 44.61 25.38 4.81
N ASP A 14 43.86 26.03 5.69
CA ASP A 14 44.37 26.52 6.96
C ASP A 14 44.69 25.32 7.88
N THR A 15 45.98 25.02 8.04
CA THR A 15 46.47 23.93 8.89
C THR A 15 46.58 24.33 10.37
N ASN A 16 46.39 25.61 10.71
CA ASN A 16 46.52 26.11 12.08
C ASN A 16 45.24 25.93 12.90
N ASN A 17 44.14 25.55 12.24
CA ASN A 17 42.86 25.28 12.87
C ASN A 17 42.63 23.75 12.89
N THR A 18 43.47 23.03 13.63
CA THR A 18 43.22 21.61 13.93
C THR A 18 41.97 21.55 14.78
N LYS A 19 40.80 21.44 14.14
CA LYS A 19 39.55 21.12 14.84
C LYS A 19 39.80 19.80 15.55
N GLU A 20 39.86 19.87 16.88
CA GLU A 20 40.03 18.72 17.74
C GLU A 20 38.96 17.68 17.39
N ILE A 21 39.39 16.47 17.02
CA ILE A 21 38.47 15.37 16.77
C ILE A 21 37.97 14.91 18.14
N LYS A 22 36.66 15.04 18.37
CA LYS A 22 36.07 14.62 19.62
C LYS A 22 35.85 13.11 19.63
N GLU A 23 36.55 12.42 20.51
CA GLU A 23 36.36 11.00 20.77
C GLU A 23 35.09 10.78 21.60
N VAL A 24 34.20 9.90 21.16
CA VAL A 24 32.92 9.60 21.83
C VAL A 24 32.75 8.10 21.96
N ASP A 25 32.72 7.58 23.20
CA ASP A 25 32.32 6.19 23.46
C ASP A 25 30.81 6.09 23.51
N VAL A 26 30.24 5.18 22.74
CA VAL A 26 28.79 4.96 22.70
C VAL A 26 28.41 3.58 23.24
N GLY A 27 27.32 3.57 24.01
CA GLY A 27 26.62 2.39 24.48
C GLY A 27 25.50 2.08 23.53
N LEU A 28 25.43 0.82 23.11
CA LEU A 28 24.41 0.31 22.22
C LEU A 28 23.60 -0.76 22.96
N SER A 29 22.29 -0.74 22.81
CA SER A 29 21.40 -1.76 23.36
C SER A 29 20.16 -1.92 22.48
N LYS A 30 19.57 -3.11 22.43
CA LYS A 30 18.23 -3.26 21.85
C LYS A 30 17.22 -2.39 22.59
N HIS A 31 16.24 -1.91 21.84
CA HIS A 31 15.15 -1.10 22.35
C HIS A 31 13.85 -1.53 21.68
N ASN A 32 12.73 -1.33 22.37
CA ASN A 32 11.41 -1.46 21.76
C ASN A 32 10.72 -0.09 21.83
N GLU A 33 10.53 0.51 20.66
CA GLU A 33 9.82 1.79 20.51
C GLU A 33 8.35 1.53 20.13
N SER A 34 7.52 1.21 21.12
CA SER A 34 6.13 0.78 20.86
C SER A 34 5.25 1.81 20.14
N SER A 35 5.65 3.10 20.17
CA SER A 35 4.94 4.18 19.47
C SER A 35 5.19 4.22 17.96
N GLU A 36 6.11 3.41 17.44
CA GLU A 36 6.56 3.47 16.05
C GLU A 36 6.34 2.13 15.33
N PRO A 37 5.95 2.16 14.03
CA PRO A 37 6.08 1.01 13.16
C PRO A 37 7.53 0.53 13.14
N MET A 38 7.74 -0.79 13.11
CA MET A 38 9.08 -1.41 13.23
C MET A 38 9.84 -1.07 14.51
N GLY A 39 9.18 -0.54 15.54
CA GLY A 39 9.84 -0.17 16.79
C GLY A 39 10.39 -1.33 17.61
N GLU A 40 9.96 -2.59 17.41
CA GLU A 40 10.61 -3.76 18.00
C GLU A 40 12.00 -4.01 17.36
N TYR A 41 12.21 -3.51 16.16
CA TYR A 41 13.47 -3.53 15.42
C TYR A 41 14.28 -2.25 15.69
N ALA A 42 14.52 -1.93 16.96
CA ALA A 42 15.22 -0.71 17.33
C ALA A 42 16.49 -0.95 18.15
N ILE A 43 17.46 -0.05 17.97
CA ILE A 43 18.70 0.02 18.74
C ILE A 43 18.77 1.40 19.39
N LYS A 44 18.93 1.44 20.71
CA LYS A 44 19.21 2.66 21.46
C LYS A 44 20.72 2.92 21.50
N ILE A 45 21.08 4.19 21.33
CA ILE A 45 22.44 4.71 21.36
C ILE A 45 22.51 5.78 22.43
N LYS A 46 23.50 5.68 23.32
CA LYS A 46 23.77 6.66 24.38
C LYS A 46 25.27 6.92 24.54
N SER A 47 25.65 8.12 24.97
CA SER A 47 27.04 8.40 25.36
C SER A 47 27.41 7.59 26.61
N LYS A 48 28.58 6.93 26.62
CA LYS A 48 29.13 6.25 27.80
C LYS A 48 29.95 7.19 28.67
N THR A 49 30.75 8.03 28.05
CA THR A 49 31.78 8.83 28.72
C THR A 49 31.15 9.95 29.53
N ASN A 50 30.07 10.54 29.01
CA ASN A 50 29.46 11.71 29.60
C ASN A 50 27.96 11.65 29.34
N ILE A 51 27.22 11.05 30.27
CA ILE A 51 25.77 10.76 30.15
C ILE A 51 24.97 12.05 29.89
N ASN A 52 25.47 13.20 30.36
CA ASN A 52 24.84 14.51 30.21
C ASN A 52 25.30 15.27 28.97
N GLU A 53 26.24 14.72 28.20
CA GLU A 53 26.74 15.37 27.00
C GLU A 53 25.90 14.98 25.79
N ASN A 54 25.33 16.01 25.15
CA ASN A 54 24.56 15.81 23.94
C ASN A 54 25.44 15.22 22.84
N LEU A 55 25.05 14.03 22.37
CA LEU A 55 25.57 13.50 21.12
C LEU A 55 25.30 14.53 19.99
N PRO A 56 26.19 14.61 18.98
CA PRO A 56 25.96 15.50 17.85
C PRO A 56 24.66 15.14 17.16
N ASP A 57 24.16 16.05 16.31
CA ASP A 57 23.02 15.74 15.45
C ASP A 57 23.37 14.55 14.53
N LEU A 58 22.58 13.49 14.65
CA LEU A 58 22.73 12.23 13.91
C LEU A 58 21.43 11.95 13.15
N HIS A 59 21.60 11.53 11.92
CA HIS A 59 20.54 11.18 10.98
C HIS A 59 20.79 9.76 10.46
N PRO A 60 19.81 9.13 9.79
CA PRO A 60 19.95 7.76 9.29
C PRO A 60 21.25 7.50 8.51
N LYS A 61 21.66 8.43 7.65
CA LYS A 61 22.88 8.35 6.83
C LYS A 61 24.19 8.32 7.60
N ASN A 62 24.19 8.70 8.89
CA ASN A 62 25.41 8.68 9.70
C ASN A 62 25.79 7.27 10.14
N PHE A 63 24.87 6.31 10.05
CA PHE A 63 25.07 4.94 10.52
C PHE A 63 25.40 4.02 9.36
N VAL A 64 26.55 3.35 9.46
CA VAL A 64 26.90 2.25 8.55
C VAL A 64 26.51 0.97 9.25
N ILE A 65 25.52 0.27 8.71
CA ILE A 65 24.95 -0.94 9.30
C ILE A 65 25.01 -2.09 8.28
N LYS A 66 25.33 -3.29 8.75
CA LYS A 66 25.21 -4.54 8.00
C LYS A 66 23.88 -5.23 8.28
N ASN A 67 23.31 -5.83 7.24
CA ASN A 67 22.10 -6.66 7.24
C ASN A 67 20.78 -5.94 7.54
N ALA A 68 20.80 -4.61 7.69
CA ALA A 68 19.63 -3.75 7.83
C ALA A 68 19.99 -2.30 7.47
N PHE A 69 19.00 -1.43 7.33
CA PHE A 69 19.18 0.00 7.20
C PHE A 69 18.55 0.74 8.39
N VAL A 70 19.07 1.93 8.71
CA VAL A 70 18.37 2.85 9.60
C VAL A 70 17.32 3.57 8.77
N ASN A 71 16.04 3.36 9.08
CA ASN A 71 14.95 4.10 8.45
C ASN A 71 14.73 5.45 9.13
N LYS A 72 14.73 5.45 10.47
CA LYS A 72 14.45 6.64 11.28
C LYS A 72 15.39 6.71 12.47
N VAL A 73 15.77 7.93 12.81
CA VAL A 73 16.54 8.27 14.02
C VAL A 73 15.68 9.19 14.86
N LYS A 74 15.29 8.74 16.05
CA LYS A 74 14.51 9.51 17.02
C LYS A 74 15.44 9.98 18.13
N LYS A 75 15.58 11.31 18.28
CA LYS A 75 16.34 11.88 19.39
C LYS A 75 15.55 11.74 20.69
N VAL A 76 16.24 11.35 21.75
CA VAL A 76 15.71 11.23 23.12
C VAL A 76 16.70 11.88 24.09
N ASP A 77 16.29 12.09 25.34
CA ASP A 77 17.06 12.88 26.32
C ASP A 77 18.49 12.35 26.53
N ASP A 78 18.67 11.02 26.53
CA ASP A 78 19.96 10.35 26.75
C ASP A 78 20.60 9.79 25.46
N GLY A 79 20.14 10.23 24.28
CA GLY A 79 20.76 9.88 23.01
C GLY A 79 19.78 9.69 21.85
N TYR A 80 19.82 8.52 21.20
CA TYR A 80 19.04 8.24 19.99
C TYR A 80 18.43 6.84 20.00
N ILE A 81 17.28 6.71 19.36
CA ILE A 81 16.66 5.43 19.01
C ILE A 81 16.71 5.30 17.49
N LEU A 82 17.40 4.26 17.03
CA LEU A 82 17.46 3.89 15.62
C LEU A 82 16.36 2.88 15.35
N ILE A 83 15.43 3.21 14.47
CA ILE A 83 14.43 2.26 13.98
C ILE A 83 14.97 1.66 12.69
N LEU A 84 15.17 0.35 12.72
CA LEU A 84 15.73 -0.40 11.61
C LEU A 84 14.63 -0.88 10.66
N ASP A 85 15.01 -1.04 9.40
CA ASP A 85 14.15 -1.49 8.33
C ASP A 85 14.99 -2.19 7.25
N HIS A 86 14.35 -2.69 6.19
CA HIS A 86 15.01 -3.24 4.99
C HIS A 86 16.09 -4.27 5.36
N PHE A 87 15.72 -5.21 6.24
CA PHE A 87 16.59 -6.33 6.60
C PHE A 87 16.86 -7.20 5.37
N THR A 88 18.01 -7.88 5.35
CA THR A 88 18.40 -8.71 4.21
C THR A 88 17.50 -9.93 4.00
N ASN A 89 16.84 -10.42 5.06
CA ASN A 89 15.85 -11.50 5.00
C ASN A 89 14.92 -11.48 6.24
N PHE A 90 13.92 -12.36 6.25
CA PHE A 90 13.11 -12.69 7.43
C PHE A 90 13.71 -13.87 8.22
N GLY A 91 13.38 -13.97 9.50
CA GLY A 91 13.94 -14.93 10.46
C GLY A 91 14.96 -14.28 11.40
N THR A 92 15.84 -15.08 12.00
CA THR A 92 16.89 -14.58 12.89
C THR A 92 18.02 -13.95 12.07
N ILE A 93 18.17 -12.63 12.17
CA ILE A 93 19.17 -11.84 11.45
C ILE A 93 20.12 -11.17 12.43
N GLU A 94 21.41 -11.37 12.24
CA GLU A 94 22.46 -10.64 12.95
C GLU A 94 22.68 -9.27 12.27
N VAL A 95 22.42 -8.18 12.99
CA VAL A 95 22.66 -6.80 12.55
C VAL A 95 23.90 -6.26 13.26
N LYS A 96 24.80 -5.63 12.50
CA LYS A 96 26.01 -5.01 13.04
C LYS A 96 26.10 -3.53 12.68
N ILE A 97 26.25 -2.67 13.67
CA ILE A 97 26.59 -1.24 13.46
C ILE A 97 28.09 -1.14 13.27
N GLU A 98 28.55 -0.98 12.02
CA GLU A 98 29.98 -0.97 11.70
C GLU A 98 30.67 0.31 12.12
N SER A 99 30.01 1.45 11.88
CA SER A 99 30.53 2.76 12.26
C SER A 99 29.42 3.79 12.37
N ILE A 100 29.71 4.87 13.12
CA ILE A 100 28.93 6.10 13.12
C ILE A 100 29.85 7.18 12.56
N THR A 101 29.37 7.93 11.57
CA THR A 101 30.15 8.92 10.84
C THR A 101 29.57 10.31 11.04
N ARG A 102 30.35 11.23 11.62
CA ARG A 102 29.99 12.64 11.74
C ARG A 102 31.27 13.48 11.73
N GLN A 103 31.29 14.53 10.92
CA GLN A 103 32.43 15.43 10.84
C GLN A 103 32.78 16.00 12.22
N GLY A 104 34.06 15.87 12.62
CA GLY A 104 34.57 16.35 13.91
C GLY A 104 34.40 15.36 15.07
N PHE A 105 33.86 14.16 14.82
CA PHE A 105 33.65 13.14 15.85
C PHE A 105 34.24 11.81 15.41
N ASN A 106 34.85 11.11 16.37
CA ASN A 106 35.26 9.72 16.23
C ASN A 106 34.50 8.87 17.25
N PHE A 107 33.70 7.92 16.76
CA PHE A 107 32.83 7.12 17.62
C PHE A 107 33.44 5.75 17.88
N LYS A 108 33.60 5.42 19.16
CA LYS A 108 34.02 4.10 19.61
C LYS A 108 32.81 3.27 20.00
N LEU A 109 32.67 2.14 19.33
CA LEU A 109 31.53 1.23 19.44
C LEU A 109 31.95 -0.01 20.23
N THR A 110 31.07 -0.46 21.13
CA THR A 110 31.26 -1.71 21.89
C THR A 110 29.95 -2.49 21.88
N ASN A 111 30.01 -3.82 21.76
CA ASN A 111 28.85 -4.71 21.64
C ASN A 111 27.88 -4.25 20.54
N ASN A 112 28.41 -4.02 19.34
CA ASN A 112 27.72 -3.42 18.19
C ASN A 112 26.99 -4.42 17.28
N THR A 113 26.72 -5.62 17.79
CA THR A 113 26.06 -6.70 17.06
C THR A 113 24.79 -7.12 17.81
N PHE A 114 23.68 -7.29 17.08
CA PHE A 114 22.35 -7.56 17.63
C PHE A 114 21.59 -8.55 16.76
N GLU A 115 21.02 -9.60 17.34
CA GLU A 115 20.14 -10.52 16.62
C GLU A 115 18.68 -10.04 16.65
N PHE A 116 18.00 -9.95 15.53
CA PHE A 116 16.57 -9.67 15.46
C PHE A 116 15.83 -10.84 14.84
N ASN A 117 14.67 -11.22 15.38
CA ASN A 117 13.76 -12.15 14.72
C ASN A 117 12.78 -11.35 13.84
N VAL A 118 13.17 -11.15 12.59
CA VAL A 118 12.46 -10.32 11.63
C VAL A 118 11.30 -11.11 11.04
N LYS A 119 10.08 -10.56 11.10
CA LYS A 119 8.85 -11.25 10.72
C LYS A 119 8.10 -10.44 9.68
N GLN A 120 7.34 -11.14 8.84
CA GLN A 120 6.39 -10.57 7.90
C GLN A 120 4.98 -11.01 8.27
N HIS A 121 3.97 -10.21 7.92
CA HIS A 121 2.59 -10.68 7.90
C HIS A 121 2.36 -11.68 6.76
N ASP A 122 1.52 -12.67 7.01
CA ASP A 122 1.07 -13.59 5.97
C ASP A 122 0.28 -12.84 4.90
N LYS A 123 0.34 -13.32 3.66
CA LYS A 123 -0.46 -12.77 2.56
C LYS A 123 -1.95 -12.82 2.93
N PRO A 124 -2.73 -11.74 2.70
CA PRO A 124 -4.15 -11.75 2.98
C PRO A 124 -4.89 -12.80 2.13
N SER A 125 -6.03 -13.23 2.64
CA SER A 125 -6.99 -14.11 1.96
C SER A 125 -8.35 -13.42 1.83
N ALA A 126 -8.34 -12.11 1.59
CA ALA A 126 -9.52 -11.29 1.44
C ALA A 126 -10.42 -11.82 0.32
N ILE A 127 -11.71 -11.60 0.46
CA ILE A 127 -12.72 -11.92 -0.56
C ILE A 127 -13.39 -10.61 -0.94
N LEU A 128 -13.51 -10.36 -2.24
CA LEU A 128 -14.18 -9.21 -2.81
C LEU A 128 -15.52 -9.62 -3.41
N GLN A 129 -16.57 -8.87 -3.10
CA GLN A 129 -17.89 -9.05 -3.68
C GLN A 129 -18.49 -7.70 -4.05
N THR A 130 -18.99 -7.57 -5.28
CA THR A 130 -19.75 -6.40 -5.72
C THR A 130 -21.09 -6.29 -5.00
N THR A 131 -21.45 -5.08 -4.59
CA THR A 131 -22.67 -4.78 -3.82
C THR A 131 -23.53 -3.70 -4.44
N SER A 132 -22.97 -2.87 -5.32
CA SER A 132 -23.69 -1.85 -6.09
C SER A 132 -22.97 -1.60 -7.43
N ASP A 133 -23.49 -0.65 -8.21
CA ASP A 133 -22.95 -0.30 -9.52
C ASP A 133 -21.49 0.18 -9.48
N HIS A 134 -21.08 0.72 -8.33
CA HIS A 134 -19.72 1.20 -8.06
C HIS A 134 -19.22 0.75 -6.68
N GLY A 135 -19.85 -0.26 -6.07
CA GLY A 135 -19.58 -0.63 -4.69
C GLY A 135 -19.13 -2.07 -4.54
N VAL A 136 -18.20 -2.30 -3.61
CA VAL A 136 -17.75 -3.63 -3.21
C VAL A 136 -17.74 -3.76 -1.69
N THR A 137 -17.90 -4.99 -1.22
CA THR A 137 -17.63 -5.38 0.16
C THR A 137 -16.44 -6.33 0.17
N LEU A 138 -15.51 -6.06 1.07
CA LEU A 138 -14.40 -6.94 1.40
C LEU A 138 -14.75 -7.76 2.65
N THR A 139 -14.58 -9.07 2.59
CA THR A 139 -14.70 -9.97 3.74
C THR A 139 -13.38 -10.71 3.97
N ASN A 140 -13.20 -11.27 5.16
CA ASN A 140 -11.92 -11.85 5.58
C ASN A 140 -10.80 -10.79 5.57
N VAL A 141 -11.17 -9.58 6.02
CA VAL A 141 -10.28 -8.43 6.19
C VAL A 141 -10.38 -7.92 7.62
N ASN A 142 -9.37 -7.20 8.10
CA ASN A 142 -9.33 -6.72 9.48
C ASN A 142 -8.67 -5.34 9.59
N ALA A 143 -8.90 -4.68 10.72
CA ALA A 143 -8.12 -3.50 11.11
C ALA A 143 -6.62 -3.84 11.10
N GLY A 144 -5.81 -2.98 10.49
CA GLY A 144 -4.40 -3.25 10.24
C GLY A 144 -4.09 -3.67 8.81
N MET A 145 -5.11 -3.97 8.00
CA MET A 145 -4.97 -4.08 6.56
C MET A 145 -5.19 -2.72 5.87
N GLU A 146 -4.72 -2.61 4.64
CA GLU A 146 -4.95 -1.48 3.75
C GLU A 146 -5.22 -1.95 2.33
N TYR A 147 -5.94 -1.14 1.56
CA TYR A 147 -6.26 -1.38 0.16
C TYR A 147 -5.91 -0.20 -0.73
N ARG A 148 -5.79 -0.42 -2.03
CA ARG A 148 -5.71 0.65 -3.03
C ARG A 148 -6.28 0.20 -4.37
N SER A 149 -6.72 1.17 -5.17
CA SER A 149 -7.19 0.97 -6.54
C SER A 149 -6.21 1.61 -7.51
N ASN A 150 -5.93 0.96 -8.64
CA ASN A 150 -5.14 1.53 -9.75
C ASN A 150 -3.82 2.21 -9.34
N TYR A 151 -3.13 1.64 -8.36
CA TYR A 151 -1.87 2.16 -7.79
C TYR A 151 -1.97 3.53 -7.08
N ASP A 152 -3.18 3.97 -6.73
CA ASP A 152 -3.41 5.11 -5.85
C ASP A 152 -2.79 4.90 -4.45
N GLN A 153 -2.90 5.91 -3.60
CA GLN A 153 -2.49 5.80 -2.20
C GLN A 153 -3.25 4.69 -1.47
N TRP A 154 -2.54 4.01 -0.57
CA TRP A 154 -3.12 3.04 0.33
C TRP A 154 -4.13 3.71 1.28
N LYS A 155 -5.26 3.03 1.49
CA LYS A 155 -6.35 3.43 2.36
C LYS A 155 -6.57 2.35 3.41
N ASP A 156 -6.80 2.76 4.65
CA ASP A 156 -6.99 1.84 5.76
C ASP A 156 -8.30 1.05 5.63
N ILE A 157 -8.23 -0.24 5.97
CA ILE A 157 -9.39 -1.07 6.27
C ILE A 157 -9.61 -0.99 7.78
N THR A 158 -10.82 -0.61 8.21
CA THR A 158 -11.11 -0.34 9.63
C THR A 158 -11.76 -1.52 10.36
N SER A 159 -12.33 -2.49 9.64
CA SER A 159 -13.02 -3.65 10.21
C SER A 159 -13.16 -4.77 9.17
N ASP A 160 -13.66 -5.92 9.59
CA ASP A 160 -14.20 -6.91 8.66
C ASP A 160 -15.49 -6.39 7.99
N ASN A 161 -15.91 -7.07 6.91
CA ASN A 161 -17.07 -6.69 6.08
C ASN A 161 -16.99 -5.23 5.60
N PHE A 162 -15.79 -4.79 5.24
CA PHE A 162 -15.50 -3.41 4.90
C PHE A 162 -16.10 -3.03 3.55
N LYS A 163 -16.87 -1.93 3.52
CA LYS A 163 -17.53 -1.44 2.31
C LYS A 163 -16.70 -0.35 1.66
N ILE A 164 -16.60 -0.42 0.34
CA ILE A 164 -15.96 0.60 -0.49
C ILE A 164 -16.97 1.05 -1.52
N ASP A 165 -17.32 2.33 -1.45
CA ASP A 165 -18.09 3.01 -2.48
C ASP A 165 -17.15 3.63 -3.51
N ASP A 166 -17.65 3.80 -4.74
CA ASP A 166 -16.93 4.42 -5.86
C ASP A 166 -15.63 3.71 -6.28
N ILE A 167 -15.71 2.40 -6.50
CA ILE A 167 -14.62 1.62 -7.10
C ILE A 167 -14.56 1.83 -8.61
N LYS A 168 -13.34 1.99 -9.12
CA LYS A 168 -13.06 2.10 -10.56
C LYS A 168 -12.62 0.73 -11.11
N PRO A 169 -12.94 0.43 -12.38
CA PRO A 169 -12.35 -0.71 -13.08
C PRO A 169 -10.82 -0.62 -13.08
N GLY A 170 -10.15 -1.78 -13.10
CA GLY A 170 -8.70 -1.92 -13.11
C GLY A 170 -8.15 -2.71 -11.92
N SER A 171 -6.93 -2.41 -11.51
CA SER A 171 -6.23 -3.19 -10.49
C SER A 171 -6.71 -2.81 -9.09
N PHE A 172 -6.89 -3.82 -8.24
CA PHE A 172 -7.24 -3.64 -6.84
C PHE A 172 -6.28 -4.45 -5.97
N SER A 173 -5.69 -3.83 -4.97
CA SER A 173 -4.63 -4.42 -4.13
C SER A 173 -5.00 -4.34 -2.66
N ILE A 174 -4.68 -5.38 -1.90
CA ILE A 174 -4.86 -5.46 -0.44
C ILE A 174 -3.58 -6.02 0.19
N ARG A 175 -3.18 -5.50 1.35
CA ARG A 175 -2.10 -6.06 2.17
C ARG A 175 -2.30 -5.74 3.66
N TRP A 176 -1.55 -6.43 4.53
CA TRP A 176 -1.31 -5.96 5.89
C TRP A 176 -0.27 -4.85 5.89
N LYS A 177 -0.46 -3.80 6.69
CA LYS A 177 0.54 -2.72 6.87
C LYS A 177 1.63 -3.12 7.87
N ASN A 178 2.73 -2.36 7.86
CA ASN A 178 3.76 -2.50 8.88
C ASN A 178 3.16 -2.31 10.28
N THR A 179 3.46 -3.22 11.20
CA THR A 179 3.15 -3.06 12.63
C THR A 179 4.43 -2.73 13.39
N ASN A 180 4.38 -2.67 14.72
CA ASN A 180 5.59 -2.50 15.53
C ASN A 180 6.61 -3.65 15.35
N ASN A 181 6.14 -4.85 14.96
CA ASN A 181 6.92 -6.09 15.01
C ASN A 181 6.78 -7.02 13.79
N LYS A 182 6.11 -6.58 12.72
CA LYS A 182 5.98 -7.32 11.47
C LYS A 182 5.95 -6.40 10.27
N PHE A 183 6.74 -6.75 9.27
CA PHE A 183 6.72 -6.13 7.95
C PHE A 183 5.38 -6.36 7.27
N SER A 184 5.00 -5.45 6.38
CA SER A 184 3.83 -5.56 5.53
C SER A 184 3.84 -6.89 4.77
N SER A 185 2.67 -7.48 4.62
CA SER A 185 2.54 -8.72 3.87
C SER A 185 2.83 -8.51 2.38
N ASP A 186 2.98 -9.62 1.67
CA ASP A 186 2.80 -9.62 0.22
C ASP A 186 1.41 -9.10 -0.15
N ILE A 187 1.31 -8.55 -1.35
CA ILE A 187 0.08 -7.96 -1.86
C ILE A 187 -0.81 -9.06 -2.46
N GLN A 188 -2.08 -9.09 -2.03
CA GLN A 188 -3.15 -9.79 -2.73
C GLN A 188 -3.77 -8.85 -3.77
N THR A 189 -3.94 -9.32 -5.00
CA THR A 189 -4.48 -8.52 -6.11
C THR A 189 -5.77 -9.10 -6.65
N PHE A 190 -6.64 -8.22 -7.12
CA PHE A 190 -7.84 -8.51 -7.88
C PHE A 190 -7.87 -7.62 -9.12
N GLU A 191 -8.57 -8.08 -10.15
CA GLU A 191 -8.92 -7.27 -11.31
C GLU A 191 -10.41 -6.97 -11.27
N ILE A 192 -10.75 -5.68 -11.21
CA ILE A 192 -12.13 -5.20 -11.26
C ILE A 192 -12.46 -4.91 -12.71
N ILE A 193 -13.41 -5.66 -13.25
CA ILE A 193 -13.88 -5.46 -14.62
C ILE A 193 -15.25 -4.78 -14.61
N LYS A 194 -15.47 -3.94 -15.62
CA LYS A 194 -16.81 -3.45 -15.97
C LYS A 194 -17.09 -3.87 -17.40
N PRO A 195 -17.97 -4.86 -17.61
CA PRO A 195 -18.24 -5.39 -18.93
C PRO A 195 -19.08 -4.39 -19.72
N SER A 196 -19.01 -4.50 -21.04
CA SER A 196 -19.79 -3.69 -21.97
C SER A 196 -20.86 -4.55 -22.63
N ILE A 197 -22.05 -4.00 -22.78
CA ILE A 197 -23.13 -4.62 -23.54
C ILE A 197 -23.01 -4.22 -25.02
N ILE A 198 -23.28 -5.15 -25.93
CA ILE A 198 -23.28 -4.87 -27.37
C ILE A 198 -24.71 -4.52 -27.77
N SER A 199 -25.07 -3.24 -27.68
CA SER A 199 -26.47 -2.77 -27.86
C SER A 199 -27.11 -3.25 -29.17
N ASN A 200 -26.34 -3.33 -30.26
CA ASN A 200 -26.84 -3.75 -31.58
C ASN A 200 -27.30 -5.23 -31.65
N GLU A 201 -26.89 -6.05 -30.69
CA GLU A 201 -27.34 -7.44 -30.59
C GLU A 201 -28.72 -7.54 -29.95
N ILE A 202 -29.07 -6.57 -29.09
CA ILE A 202 -30.35 -6.54 -28.40
C ILE A 202 -31.42 -5.98 -29.35
N LYS A 203 -32.38 -6.83 -29.69
CA LYS A 203 -33.46 -6.49 -30.63
C LYS A 203 -34.81 -6.74 -30.00
N VAL A 204 -35.74 -5.83 -30.24
CA VAL A 204 -37.14 -5.94 -29.83
C VAL A 204 -37.98 -6.35 -31.02
N TYR A 205 -38.81 -7.38 -30.84
CA TYR A 205 -39.76 -7.90 -31.80
C TYR A 205 -41.11 -8.04 -31.10
N SER A 206 -42.04 -7.10 -31.30
CA SER A 206 -43.40 -7.05 -30.72
C SER A 206 -43.48 -7.38 -29.20
N ASP A 207 -43.45 -8.66 -28.82
CA ASP A 207 -43.51 -9.16 -27.45
C ASP A 207 -42.21 -9.84 -26.96
N MET A 208 -41.12 -9.78 -27.72
CA MET A 208 -39.88 -10.50 -27.43
C MET A 208 -38.65 -9.62 -27.54
N ILE A 209 -37.69 -9.84 -26.64
CA ILE A 209 -36.35 -9.26 -26.71
C ILE A 209 -35.36 -10.39 -26.98
N THR A 210 -34.56 -10.28 -28.03
CA THR A 210 -33.48 -11.23 -28.40
C THR A 210 -32.11 -10.59 -28.23
N GLY A 211 -31.04 -11.38 -28.28
CA GLY A 211 -29.66 -10.87 -28.04
C GLY A 211 -29.34 -10.68 -26.56
N VAL A 212 -30.12 -11.34 -25.69
CA VAL A 212 -29.92 -11.40 -24.24
C VAL A 212 -29.55 -12.82 -23.84
N ASP A 213 -28.88 -13.00 -22.70
CA ASP A 213 -28.51 -14.33 -22.19
C ASP A 213 -28.53 -14.40 -20.66
N ASN A 214 -28.04 -15.52 -20.09
CA ASN A 214 -28.04 -15.76 -18.65
C ASN A 214 -26.99 -14.96 -17.86
N THR A 215 -26.11 -14.22 -18.53
CA THR A 215 -25.19 -13.26 -17.91
C THR A 215 -25.87 -11.92 -17.63
N MET A 216 -27.03 -11.68 -18.23
CA MET A 216 -27.76 -10.44 -18.12
C MET A 216 -28.91 -10.49 -17.10
N GLU A 217 -29.34 -9.31 -16.69
CA GLU A 217 -30.53 -9.07 -15.88
C GLU A 217 -31.33 -7.91 -16.48
N TYR A 218 -32.63 -7.87 -16.19
CA TYR A 218 -33.52 -6.82 -16.68
C TYR A 218 -34.45 -6.32 -15.58
N ARG A 219 -35.00 -5.13 -15.78
CA ARG A 219 -36.11 -4.59 -15.00
C ARG A 219 -36.96 -3.65 -15.85
N LEU A 220 -38.20 -3.37 -15.44
CA LEU A 220 -38.90 -2.20 -15.96
C LEU A 220 -38.26 -0.95 -15.36
N LYS A 221 -38.23 0.16 -16.11
CA LYS A 221 -37.62 1.42 -15.66
C LYS A 221 -38.13 1.90 -14.29
N GLU A 222 -39.40 1.62 -13.99
CA GLU A 222 -40.06 2.01 -12.73
C GLU A 222 -39.82 1.00 -11.59
N ASP A 223 -39.28 -0.18 -11.89
CA ASP A 223 -39.00 -1.21 -10.88
C ASP A 223 -37.60 -1.01 -10.29
N GLN A 224 -37.45 -1.26 -8.99
CA GLN A 224 -36.14 -1.18 -8.33
C GLN A 224 -35.29 -2.42 -8.54
N ASN A 225 -35.92 -3.60 -8.53
CA ASN A 225 -35.24 -4.88 -8.48
C ASN A 225 -34.92 -5.42 -9.87
N TRP A 226 -33.69 -5.89 -10.05
CA TRP A 226 -33.25 -6.59 -11.24
C TRP A 226 -33.71 -8.05 -11.23
N ILE A 227 -34.14 -8.54 -12.38
CA ILE A 227 -34.61 -9.91 -12.59
C ILE A 227 -33.60 -10.63 -13.50
N PRO A 228 -33.00 -11.75 -13.05
CA PRO A 228 -32.08 -12.51 -13.89
C PRO A 228 -32.74 -13.05 -15.16
N ILE A 229 -32.05 -12.92 -16.29
CA ILE A 229 -32.44 -13.57 -17.54
C ILE A 229 -31.97 -15.04 -17.48
N LYS A 230 -32.79 -15.96 -17.97
CA LYS A 230 -32.52 -17.42 -17.90
C LYS A 230 -32.37 -18.10 -19.26
N ALA A 231 -32.60 -17.37 -20.36
CA ALA A 231 -32.63 -17.90 -21.71
C ALA A 231 -32.02 -16.90 -22.70
N ASN A 232 -31.80 -17.33 -23.93
CA ASN A 232 -31.28 -16.50 -25.03
C ASN A 232 -32.31 -15.52 -25.63
N LYS A 233 -33.48 -15.41 -25.00
CA LYS A 233 -34.60 -14.55 -25.37
C LYS A 233 -35.47 -14.26 -24.17
N LEU A 234 -36.16 -13.12 -24.20
CA LEU A 234 -37.03 -12.66 -23.14
C LEU A 234 -38.41 -12.36 -23.72
N VAL A 235 -39.39 -13.24 -23.48
CA VAL A 235 -40.78 -13.02 -23.87
C VAL A 235 -41.47 -12.14 -22.81
N LYS A 236 -42.08 -11.03 -23.23
CA LYS A 236 -42.71 -10.02 -22.39
C LYS A 236 -44.15 -9.74 -22.79
N ARG A 237 -45.05 -10.02 -21.85
CA ARG A 237 -46.48 -9.74 -21.97
C ARG A 237 -46.88 -8.32 -21.56
N LYS A 238 -45.98 -7.58 -20.91
CA LYS A 238 -46.21 -6.21 -20.42
C LYS A 238 -45.42 -5.23 -21.30
N ARG A 239 -46.11 -4.21 -21.82
CA ARG A 239 -45.47 -3.10 -22.53
C ARG A 239 -44.69 -2.22 -21.58
N GLY A 240 -43.68 -1.54 -22.10
CA GLY A 240 -42.96 -0.51 -21.36
C GLY A 240 -41.49 -0.41 -21.70
N ILE A 241 -40.82 0.46 -20.96
CA ILE A 241 -39.38 0.69 -21.07
C ILE A 241 -38.67 -0.31 -20.18
N TYR A 242 -37.90 -1.19 -20.81
CA TYR A 242 -37.06 -2.17 -20.15
C TYR A 242 -35.62 -1.67 -20.08
N GLN A 243 -35.00 -1.88 -18.93
CA GLN A 243 -33.57 -1.69 -18.71
C GLN A 243 -32.92 -3.07 -18.65
N ILE A 244 -31.83 -3.25 -19.38
CA ILE A 244 -31.07 -4.50 -19.47
C ILE A 244 -29.60 -4.18 -19.17
N ARG A 245 -28.92 -5.06 -18.43
CA ARG A 245 -27.48 -4.96 -18.21
C ARG A 245 -26.87 -6.34 -17.97
N ILE A 246 -25.55 -6.44 -18.08
CA ILE A 246 -24.80 -7.60 -17.59
C ILE A 246 -24.79 -7.54 -16.06
N LYS A 247 -25.16 -8.65 -15.41
CA LYS A 247 -25.29 -8.73 -13.95
C LYS A 247 -23.91 -8.65 -13.29
N PRO A 248 -23.82 -8.07 -12.08
CA PRO A 248 -22.57 -8.07 -11.34
C PRO A 248 -22.17 -9.49 -10.93
N ASN A 249 -20.87 -9.72 -10.76
CA ASN A 249 -20.32 -10.93 -10.15
C ASN A 249 -19.20 -10.55 -9.15
N LYS A 250 -18.55 -11.55 -8.52
CA LYS A 250 -17.56 -11.32 -7.45
C LYS A 250 -16.57 -10.18 -7.75
N THR A 251 -15.99 -10.14 -8.96
CA THR A 251 -15.01 -9.12 -9.37
C THR A 251 -15.46 -8.29 -10.58
N SER A 252 -16.72 -8.42 -11.00
CA SER A 252 -17.30 -7.66 -12.11
C SER A 252 -18.39 -6.73 -11.61
N LEU A 253 -18.20 -5.44 -11.84
CA LEU A 253 -19.27 -4.46 -11.76
C LEU A 253 -20.36 -4.79 -12.79
N PRO A 254 -21.60 -4.31 -12.60
CA PRO A 254 -22.60 -4.39 -13.66
C PRO A 254 -22.18 -3.53 -14.86
N SER A 255 -22.62 -3.92 -16.06
CA SER A 255 -22.43 -3.07 -17.25
C SER A 255 -23.24 -1.78 -17.15
N GLU A 256 -23.00 -0.86 -18.09
CA GLU A 256 -23.96 0.19 -18.40
C GLU A 256 -25.33 -0.40 -18.75
N ILE A 257 -26.38 0.41 -18.55
CA ILE A 257 -27.77 0.04 -18.81
C ILE A 257 -28.08 0.26 -20.29
N GLU A 258 -28.53 -0.79 -20.97
CA GLU A 258 -29.21 -0.71 -22.25
C GLU A 258 -30.72 -0.48 -22.04
N VAL A 259 -31.31 0.44 -22.79
CA VAL A 259 -32.72 0.81 -22.67
C VAL A 259 -33.46 0.41 -23.94
N VAL A 260 -34.48 -0.43 -23.79
CA VAL A 260 -35.30 -0.90 -24.91
C VAL A 260 -36.78 -0.65 -24.65
N ASN A 261 -37.50 -0.27 -25.70
CA ASN A 261 -38.93 0.02 -25.62
C ASN A 261 -39.72 -1.13 -26.24
N VAL A 262 -40.51 -1.83 -25.44
CA VAL A 262 -41.41 -2.88 -25.92
C VAL A 262 -42.78 -2.27 -26.17
N ILE A 263 -43.04 -2.02 -27.45
CA ILE A 263 -44.33 -1.63 -28.00
C ILE A 263 -44.95 -2.86 -28.68
N ASN A 264 -46.24 -3.12 -28.49
CA ASN A 264 -46.88 -4.08 -29.41
C ASN A 264 -46.94 -3.41 -30.77
N ASP A 265 -46.66 -4.17 -31.81
CA ASP A 265 -47.16 -3.84 -33.14
C ASP A 265 -48.70 -3.82 -33.05
N MET A 266 -49.28 -2.65 -33.33
CA MET A 266 -50.70 -2.55 -33.61
C MET A 266 -50.90 -2.93 -35.08
N ASN A 267 -51.69 -3.98 -35.27
CA ASN A 267 -52.26 -4.53 -36.50
C ASN A 267 -51.38 -5.49 -37.31
#